data_AF-A0A5C7SFK8-F1
#
_entry.id   AF-A0A5C7SFK8-F1
#
_cell.length_a   1.000
_cell.length_b   1.000
_cell.length_c   1.000
_cell.angle_alpha   90.00
_cell.angle_beta   90.00
_cell.angle_gamma   90.00
#
_symmetry.space_group_name_H-M   'P 1'
#
loop_
_entity.id
_entity.type
_entity.pdbx_description
1 polymer ?
#
loop_
_entity_poly.entity_id
_entity_poly.type
_entity_poly.pdbx_seq_one_letter_code
_entity_poly.pdbx_strand_id
1 'polypeptide(L)'
;MEMASSIEQPEPAFRAPELHGRPGGTETEADLAWLEMHLARQPRDLAGHSRRVQLARHSGNREAVYGALVDLFIALAGHGVGLKSALLSQSALLLGPPERLCLARHLASGLRADQIIEPHPRRSVLSNGLIGTPSPELSGESPR
;
A
#
# COMPACT_ATOMS: atom_id res chain seq x y z
N MET A 1 -4.22 24.28 56.54
CA MET A 1 -3.14 23.37 56.11
C MET A 1 -3.77 22.42 55.11
N GLU A 2 -3.76 22.81 53.83
CA GLU A 2 -4.40 22.08 52.74
C GLU A 2 -3.62 20.80 52.43
N MET A 3 -4.30 19.66 52.54
CA MET A 3 -3.78 18.36 52.13
C MET A 3 -4.12 18.18 50.64
N ALA A 4 -3.14 18.35 49.76
CA ALA A 4 -3.29 18.04 48.36
C ALA A 4 -3.50 16.52 48.19
N SER A 5 -4.71 16.12 47.81
CA SER A 5 -5.01 14.75 47.41
C SER A 5 -4.36 14.47 46.04
N SER A 6 -3.22 13.78 46.04
CA SER A 6 -2.62 13.25 44.82
C SER A 6 -3.56 12.21 44.22
N ILE A 7 -4.19 12.56 43.09
CA ILE A 7 -4.99 11.64 42.30
C ILE A 7 -4.00 10.69 41.63
N GLU A 8 -3.92 9.46 42.14
CA GLU A 8 -3.13 8.39 41.52
C GLU A 8 -3.67 8.15 40.11
N GLN A 9 -2.90 8.53 39.09
CA GLN A 9 -3.30 8.23 37.72
C GLN A 9 -3.19 6.70 37.52
N PRO A 10 -4.26 6.03 37.05
CA PRO A 10 -4.20 4.60 36.83
C PRO A 10 -3.17 4.28 35.76
N GLU A 11 -2.35 3.27 36.03
CA GLU A 11 -1.33 2.81 35.08
C GLU A 11 -2.00 2.40 33.75
N PRO A 12 -1.48 2.83 32.59
CA PRO A 12 -2.07 2.48 31.30
C PRO A 12 -2.10 0.95 31.10
N ALA A 13 -3.28 0.41 30.76
CA ALA A 13 -3.47 -1.02 30.48
C ALA A 13 -2.60 -1.57 29.32
N PHE A 14 -2.08 -0.66 28.48
CA PHE A 14 -1.14 -0.98 27.42
C PHE A 14 0.09 -0.08 27.59
N ARG A 15 1.19 -0.64 28.08
CA ARG A 15 2.51 -0.02 27.87
C ARG A 15 2.79 -0.08 26.38
N ALA A 16 2.86 1.08 25.72
CA ALA A 16 3.58 1.14 24.46
C ALA A 16 4.98 0.57 24.75
N PRO A 17 5.49 -0.39 23.97
CA PRO A 17 6.87 -0.80 24.11
C PRO A 17 7.69 0.48 24.08
N GLU A 18 8.49 0.71 25.11
CA GLU A 18 9.50 1.76 25.06
C GLU A 18 10.20 1.58 23.73
N LEU A 19 10.35 2.65 22.94
CA LEU A 19 10.98 2.64 21.63
C LEU A 19 12.47 2.27 21.78
N HIS A 20 12.75 1.05 22.20
CA HIS A 20 14.02 0.37 22.10
C HIS A 20 14.26 0.21 20.61
N GLY A 21 15.08 1.12 20.06
CA GLY A 21 15.72 1.01 18.77
C GLY A 21 14.80 0.55 17.65
N ARG A 22 14.27 1.51 16.88
CA ARG A 22 13.57 1.30 15.60
C ARG A 22 14.14 0.06 14.90
N PRO A 23 13.36 -1.01 14.69
CA PRO A 23 13.91 -2.28 14.24
C PRO A 23 14.53 -2.09 12.87
N GLY A 24 15.86 -2.08 12.79
CA GLY A 24 16.73 -2.48 11.68
C GLY A 24 16.41 -2.04 10.25
N GLY A 25 15.45 -1.14 10.02
CA GLY A 25 15.03 -0.77 8.68
C GLY A 25 15.99 0.25 8.09
N THR A 26 16.44 -0.01 6.87
CA THR A 26 17.24 0.97 6.12
C THR A 26 16.48 2.30 6.01
N GLU A 27 17.18 3.42 5.83
CA GLU A 27 16.55 4.74 5.61
C GLU A 27 15.48 4.67 4.49
N THR A 28 15.78 3.90 3.43
CA THR A 28 14.88 3.54 2.33
C THR A 28 13.56 2.92 2.79
N GLU A 29 13.57 1.97 3.74
CA GLU A 29 12.34 1.31 4.19
C GLU A 29 11.45 2.25 5.00
N ALA A 30 12.05 3.13 5.80
CA ALA A 30 11.30 4.13 6.54
C ALA A 30 10.70 5.20 5.64
N ASP A 31 11.45 5.65 4.63
CA ASP A 31 10.96 6.56 3.60
C ASP A 31 9.79 5.92 2.82
N LEU A 32 9.90 4.62 2.48
CA LEU A 32 8.81 3.87 1.85
C LEU A 32 7.56 3.82 2.74
N ALA A 33 7.72 3.48 4.01
CA ALA A 33 6.61 3.40 4.96
C ALA A 33 5.93 4.77 5.17
N TRP A 34 6.72 5.84 5.25
CA TRP A 34 6.20 7.20 5.33
C TRP A 34 5.42 7.57 4.07
N LEU A 35 5.96 7.27 2.87
CA LEU A 35 5.29 7.52 1.60
C LEU A 35 3.99 6.71 1.47
N GLU A 36 3.96 5.45 1.90
CA GLU A 36 2.76 4.63 1.93
C GLU A 36 1.65 5.28 2.76
N MET A 37 2.01 5.72 3.97
CA MET A 37 1.10 6.41 4.88
C MET A 37 0.63 7.76 4.31
N HIS A 38 1.54 8.54 3.73
CA HIS A 38 1.22 9.84 3.12
C HIS A 38 0.27 9.68 1.92
N LEU A 39 0.57 8.75 1.01
CA LEU A 39 -0.23 8.53 -0.20
C LEU A 39 -1.61 7.94 0.08
N ALA A 40 -1.75 7.15 1.14
CA ALA A 40 -3.07 6.74 1.62
C ALA A 40 -3.95 7.94 2.03
N ARG A 41 -3.35 9.03 2.54
CA ARG A 41 -4.06 10.26 2.92
C ARG A 41 -4.15 11.28 1.79
N GLN A 42 -3.16 11.31 0.91
CA GLN A 42 -3.02 12.25 -0.20
C GLN A 42 -2.86 11.49 -1.53
N PRO A 43 -3.91 10.78 -2.00
CA PRO A 43 -3.81 9.88 -3.16
C PRO A 43 -3.52 10.60 -4.47
N ARG A 44 -3.71 11.92 -4.53
CA ARG A 44 -3.46 12.76 -5.72
C ARG A 44 -2.03 13.30 -5.80
N ASP A 45 -1.17 13.00 -4.84
CA ASP A 45 0.23 13.43 -4.85
C ASP A 45 1.06 12.59 -5.84
N LEU A 46 1.10 13.05 -7.10
CA LEU A 46 1.84 12.39 -8.17
C LEU A 46 3.36 12.35 -7.93
N ALA A 47 3.91 13.36 -7.26
CA ALA A 47 5.33 13.39 -6.93
C ALA A 47 5.66 12.32 -5.89
N GLY A 48 4.80 12.16 -4.88
CA GLY A 48 4.88 11.08 -3.91
C GLY A 48 4.81 9.69 -4.54
N HIS A 49 3.85 9.46 -5.46
CA HIS A 49 3.74 8.18 -6.19
C HIS A 49 5.00 7.88 -7.02
N SER A 50 5.51 8.87 -7.74
CA SER A 50 6.72 8.74 -8.56
C SER A 50 7.95 8.44 -7.70
N ARG A 51 8.11 9.14 -6.56
CA ARG A 51 9.19 8.90 -5.59
C ARG A 51 9.08 7.50 -5.01
N ARG A 52 7.87 7.05 -4.66
CA ARG A 52 7.64 5.71 -4.11
C ARG A 52 8.02 4.61 -5.10
N VAL A 53 7.68 4.75 -6.39
CA VAL A 53 8.11 3.80 -7.43
C VAL A 53 9.64 3.75 -7.50
N GLN A 54 10.32 4.89 -7.49
CA GLN A 54 11.79 4.93 -7.56
C GLN A 54 12.44 4.24 -6.35
N LEU A 55 11.95 4.52 -5.15
CA LEU A 55 12.48 3.95 -3.92
C LEU A 55 12.20 2.44 -3.81
N ALA A 56 11.00 2.01 -4.23
CA ALA A 56 10.66 0.59 -4.32
C ALA A 56 11.58 -0.15 -5.29
N ARG A 57 11.89 0.45 -6.45
CA ARG A 57 12.86 -0.12 -7.41
C ARG A 57 14.26 -0.23 -6.80
N HIS A 58 14.69 0.79 -6.05
CA HIS A 58 16.00 0.77 -5.39
C HIS A 58 16.09 -0.34 -4.32
N SER A 59 14.99 -0.65 -3.63
CA SER A 59 14.93 -1.76 -2.68
C SER A 59 15.05 -3.15 -3.31
N GLY A 60 14.84 -3.28 -4.64
CA GLY A 60 14.82 -4.56 -5.34
C GLY A 60 13.60 -5.45 -5.01
N ASN A 61 12.70 -5.01 -4.13
CA ASN A 61 11.53 -5.78 -3.73
C ASN A 61 10.44 -5.72 -4.81
N ARG A 62 10.23 -6.83 -5.50
CA ARG A 62 9.22 -6.98 -6.56
C ARG A 62 7.81 -6.60 -6.12
N GLU A 63 7.37 -7.02 -4.94
CA GLU A 63 6.02 -6.71 -4.45
C GLU A 63 5.85 -5.21 -4.19
N ALA A 64 6.87 -4.56 -3.64
CA ALA A 64 6.87 -3.12 -3.41
C ALA A 64 6.81 -2.35 -4.74
N VAL A 65 7.59 -2.77 -5.75
CA VAL A 65 7.58 -2.16 -7.09
C VAL A 65 6.22 -2.32 -7.75
N TYR A 66 5.65 -3.53 -7.71
CA TYR A 66 4.35 -3.79 -8.32
C TYR A 66 3.23 -2.99 -7.64
N GLY A 67 3.18 -2.99 -6.31
CA GLY A 67 2.19 -2.20 -5.54
C GLY A 67 2.29 -0.70 -5.81
N ALA A 68 3.51 -0.15 -5.85
CA ALA A 68 3.73 1.27 -6.14
C ALA A 68 3.30 1.65 -7.57
N LEU A 69 3.55 0.78 -8.56
CA LEU A 69 3.09 1.00 -9.93
C LEU A 69 1.56 0.92 -10.04
N VAL A 70 0.92 0.00 -9.33
CA VAL A 70 -0.55 -0.06 -9.28
C VAL A 70 -1.12 1.23 -8.71
N ASP A 71 -0.59 1.74 -7.61
CA ASP A 71 -1.05 3.00 -7.01
C ASP A 71 -0.87 4.19 -7.93
N LEU A 72 0.25 4.27 -8.64
CA LEU A 72 0.48 5.28 -9.66
C LEU A 72 -0.57 5.19 -10.79
N PHE A 73 -0.89 3.99 -11.25
CA PHE A 73 -1.89 3.78 -12.30
C PHE A 73 -3.31 4.14 -11.84
N ILE A 74 -3.62 3.92 -10.56
CA ILE A 74 -4.86 4.38 -9.93
C ILE A 74 -4.89 5.90 -9.87
N ALA A 75 -3.83 6.52 -9.35
CA ALA A 75 -3.75 7.98 -9.18
C ALA A 75 -3.82 8.75 -10.51
N LEU A 76 -3.23 8.20 -11.58
CA LEU A 76 -3.27 8.81 -12.91
C LEU A 76 -4.55 8.51 -13.69
N ALA A 77 -5.34 7.50 -13.31
CA ALA A 77 -6.53 7.06 -14.05
C ALA A 77 -6.27 6.99 -15.56
N GLY A 78 -7.07 7.63 -16.42
CA GLY A 78 -6.86 7.63 -17.88
C GLY A 78 -5.71 8.52 -18.40
N HIS A 79 -4.97 9.20 -17.52
CA HIS A 79 -3.95 10.18 -17.89
C HIS A 79 -2.52 9.62 -17.82
N GLY A 80 -1.54 10.39 -18.29
CA GLY A 80 -0.12 10.13 -18.03
C GLY A 80 0.43 8.84 -18.66
N VAL A 81 -0.10 8.41 -19.82
CA VAL A 81 0.33 7.17 -20.51
C VAL A 81 1.84 7.11 -20.70
N GLY A 82 2.47 8.23 -21.07
CA GLY A 82 3.93 8.31 -21.22
C GLY A 82 4.69 8.02 -19.92
N LEU A 83 4.24 8.59 -18.80
CA LEU A 83 4.84 8.37 -17.48
C LEU A 83 4.66 6.92 -17.02
N LYS A 84 3.45 6.37 -17.15
CA LYS A 84 3.15 4.96 -16.84
C LYS A 84 4.03 4.01 -17.64
N SER A 85 4.13 4.24 -18.95
CA SER A 85 4.95 3.41 -19.86
C SER A 85 6.43 3.50 -19.50
N ALA A 86 6.93 4.71 -19.23
CA ALA A 86 8.32 4.92 -18.84
C ALA A 86 8.66 4.19 -17.52
N LEU A 87 7.83 4.34 -16.49
CA LEU A 87 8.07 3.70 -15.19
C LEU A 87 7.88 2.18 -15.22
N LEU A 88 6.91 1.68 -16.01
CA LEU A 88 6.76 0.25 -16.25
C LEU A 88 7.99 -0.34 -16.95
N SER A 89 8.47 0.33 -18.01
CA SER A 89 9.67 -0.10 -18.75
C SER A 89 10.91 -0.12 -17.87
N GLN A 90 11.11 0.93 -17.07
CA GLN A 90 12.22 1.01 -16.10
C GLN A 90 12.16 -0.07 -15.02
N SER A 91 10.97 -0.62 -14.74
CA SER A 91 10.75 -1.63 -13.70
C SER A 91 10.64 -3.05 -14.26
N ALA A 92 10.68 -3.22 -15.58
CA ALA A 92 10.31 -4.48 -16.24
C ALA A 92 11.14 -5.69 -15.79
N LEU A 93 12.42 -5.49 -15.48
CA LEU A 93 13.33 -6.55 -15.01
C LEU A 93 13.03 -7.02 -13.58
N LEU A 94 12.37 -6.19 -12.76
CA LEU A 94 12.00 -6.52 -11.38
C LEU A 94 10.62 -7.18 -11.30
N LEU A 95 9.80 -7.05 -12.34
CA LEU A 95 8.43 -7.56 -12.39
C LEU A 95 8.37 -8.93 -13.06
N GLY A 96 7.40 -9.75 -12.63
CA GLY A 96 7.06 -10.99 -13.32
C GLY A 96 6.26 -10.75 -14.60
N PRO A 97 6.21 -11.74 -15.53
CA PRO A 97 5.36 -11.66 -16.73
C PRO A 97 3.88 -11.28 -16.47
N PRO A 98 3.17 -11.85 -15.48
CA PRO A 98 1.74 -11.54 -15.29
C PRO A 98 1.53 -10.09 -14.81
N GLU A 99 2.40 -9.56 -13.96
CA GLU A 99 2.35 -8.18 -13.47
C GLU A 99 2.57 -7.19 -14.62
N ARG A 100 3.58 -7.45 -15.46
CA ARG A 100 3.84 -6.63 -16.64
C ARG A 100 2.67 -6.63 -17.60
N LEU A 101 2.08 -7.79 -17.87
CA LEU A 101 0.93 -7.91 -18.75
C LEU A 101 -0.28 -7.16 -18.19
N CYS A 102 -0.54 -7.30 -16.89
CA CYS A 102 -1.61 -6.59 -16.19
C CYS A 102 -1.46 -5.07 -16.34
N LEU A 103 -0.28 -4.51 -16.03
CA LEU A 103 -0.03 -3.07 -16.15
C LEU A 103 -0.04 -2.60 -17.62
N ALA A 104 0.56 -3.36 -18.54
CA ALA A 104 0.61 -3.00 -19.95
C ALA A 104 -0.79 -2.84 -20.56
N ARG A 105 -1.74 -3.73 -20.21
CA ARG A 105 -3.14 -3.66 -20.64
C ARG A 105 -3.85 -2.38 -20.19
N HIS A 106 -3.37 -1.74 -19.13
CA HIS A 106 -4.01 -0.58 -18.49
C HIS A 106 -3.22 0.71 -18.67
N LEU A 107 -2.28 0.78 -19.62
CA LEU A 107 -1.51 2.00 -19.88
C LEU A 107 -2.43 3.17 -20.24
N ALA A 108 -3.37 2.96 -21.15
CA ALA A 108 -4.31 3.99 -21.61
C ALA A 108 -5.43 4.26 -20.60
N SER A 109 -6.08 3.22 -20.06
CA SER A 109 -7.25 3.37 -19.18
C SER A 109 -6.91 3.69 -17.73
N GLY A 110 -5.71 3.31 -17.27
CA GLY A 110 -5.39 3.24 -15.85
C GLY A 110 -6.10 2.09 -15.14
N LEU A 111 -6.03 2.12 -13.81
CA LEU A 111 -6.67 1.17 -12.90
C LEU A 111 -7.68 1.93 -12.03
N ARG A 112 -8.77 1.28 -11.62
CA ARG A 112 -9.68 1.79 -10.59
C ARG A 112 -9.31 1.18 -9.24
N ALA A 113 -9.49 1.93 -8.15
CA ALA A 113 -9.18 1.46 -6.80
C ALA A 113 -10.00 0.22 -6.39
N ASP A 114 -11.24 0.12 -6.85
CA ASP A 114 -12.21 -0.92 -6.50
C ASP A 114 -12.22 -2.12 -7.47
N GLN A 115 -11.42 -2.09 -8.53
CA GLN A 115 -11.37 -3.22 -9.46
C GLN A 115 -10.55 -4.37 -8.88
N ILE A 116 -10.94 -5.60 -9.21
CA ILE A 116 -10.14 -6.78 -8.89
C ILE A 116 -8.91 -6.79 -9.79
N ILE A 117 -7.72 -6.72 -9.18
CA ILE A 117 -6.43 -6.71 -9.87
C ILE A 117 -5.73 -8.04 -9.62
N GLU A 118 -5.44 -8.77 -10.70
CA GLU A 118 -4.66 -10.00 -10.67
C GLU A 118 -3.35 -9.84 -11.47
N PRO A 119 -2.18 -10.26 -10.94
CA PRO A 119 -1.96 -10.77 -9.57
C PRO A 119 -2.28 -9.73 -8.48
N HIS A 120 -2.64 -10.19 -7.28
CA HIS A 120 -3.00 -9.28 -6.19
C HIS A 120 -1.84 -8.36 -5.75
N PRO A 121 -2.01 -7.02 -5.79
CA PRO A 121 -0.94 -6.07 -5.46
C PRO A 121 -0.80 -5.87 -3.94
N ARG A 122 -0.16 -6.83 -3.25
CA ARG A 122 -0.05 -6.86 -1.77
C ARG A 122 0.48 -5.59 -1.10
N ARG A 123 1.28 -4.79 -1.80
CA ARG A 123 1.87 -3.54 -1.31
C ARG A 123 1.21 -2.29 -1.91
N SER A 124 0.09 -2.41 -2.63
CA SER A 124 -0.67 -1.24 -3.06
C SER A 124 -1.42 -0.63 -1.86
N VAL A 125 -1.41 0.70 -1.75
CA VAL A 125 -2.10 1.45 -0.69
C VAL A 125 -3.45 2.01 -1.16
N LEU A 126 -3.68 2.06 -2.48
CA LEU A 126 -4.90 2.59 -3.09
C LEU A 126 -5.82 1.52 -3.66
N SER A 127 -5.34 0.29 -3.92
CA SER A 127 -6.25 -0.80 -4.29
C SER A 127 -7.05 -1.23 -3.08
N ASN A 128 -8.36 -1.33 -3.24
CA ASN A 128 -9.19 -2.02 -2.27
C ASN A 128 -8.75 -3.49 -2.29
N GLY A 129 -8.19 -3.95 -1.17
CA GLY A 129 -7.78 -5.34 -1.01
C GLY A 129 -8.92 -6.32 -1.30
N LEU A 130 -8.62 -7.62 -1.38
CA LEU A 130 -9.69 -8.62 -1.38
C LEU A 130 -10.42 -8.59 -0.03
N ILE A 131 -11.64 -8.06 -0.01
CA ILE A 131 -12.57 -8.26 1.08
C ILE A 131 -13.11 -9.68 0.91
N GLY A 132 -12.82 -10.57 1.87
CA GLY A 132 -13.34 -11.93 1.84
C GLY A 132 -14.86 -11.91 1.74
N THR A 133 -15.41 -12.43 0.64
CA THR A 133 -16.84 -12.75 0.58
C THR A 133 -17.09 -13.85 1.61
N PRO A 134 -18.04 -13.71 2.55
CA PRO A 134 -18.36 -14.81 3.45
C PRO A 134 -18.76 -16.03 2.60
N SER A 135 -18.09 -17.17 2.83
CA SER A 135 -18.46 -18.42 2.19
C SER A 135 -19.93 -18.74 2.50
N PRO A 136 -20.73 -19.18 1.52
CA PRO A 136 -22.16 -19.49 1.73
C PRO A 136 -22.41 -20.68 2.68
N GLU A 137 -21.37 -21.39 3.11
CA GLU A 137 -21.41 -22.59 3.97
C GLU A 137 -21.90 -22.32 5.41
N LEU A 138 -22.18 -21.06 5.80
CA LEU A 138 -22.68 -20.71 7.13
C LEU A 138 -24.15 -20.28 7.18
N SER A 139 -24.87 -20.28 6.05
CA SER A 139 -26.33 -20.17 6.06
C SER A 139 -26.92 -21.53 6.44
N GLY A 140 -26.96 -21.78 7.75
CA GLY A 140 -27.65 -22.92 8.34
C GLY A 140 -29.13 -22.88 8.01
N GLU A 141 -29.52 -23.58 6.94
CA GLU A 141 -30.89 -24.01 6.75
C GLU A 141 -30.99 -25.43 7.29
N SER A 142 -31.50 -25.57 8.52
CA SER A 142 -31.91 -26.89 9.02
C SER A 142 -33.05 -27.41 8.15
N PRO A 143 -32.95 -28.64 7.60
CA PRO A 143 -34.09 -29.26 6.96
C PRO A 143 -35.15 -29.56 8.04
N ARG A 144 -36.38 -29.14 7.78
CA ARG A 144 -37.57 -29.61 8.52
C ARG A 144 -38.09 -30.90 7.92
#